data_AF-A0A377C582-F1
#
_entry.id   AF-A0A377C582-F1
#
_cell.length_a   1.000
_cell.length_b   1.000
_cell.length_c   1.000
_cell.angle_alpha   90.00
_cell.angle_beta   90.00
_cell.angle_gamma   90.00
#
_symmetry.space_group_name_H-M   'P 1'
#
loop_
_entity.id
_entity.type
_entity.pdbx_description
1 polymer ?
#
loop_
_entity_poly.entity_id
_entity_poly.type
_entity_poly.pdbx_seq_one_letter_code
_entity_poly.pdbx_strand_id
1 'polypeptide(L)'
;MTDVLQTGHQIWVRQVGDAWWLAQVPEVNSALVSINPQNGAVMALVGGFDFNQSKFNRATQALRQVGSNIKPFLYTAAMDKGLTLASMLNDVPISRWDAGAGSDWQPKNSPPQYAGPIRLRQGLGQSKNVVMVRAMRAMGRRLRCRISATLRLPGAKHCPHRIAGAGFSVLHPNAGGARLRGHGERRLPSGPVVYQQN
;
A
#
# COMPACT_ATOMS: atom_id res chain seq x y z
N MET A 1 -11.95 -35.30 22.81
CA MET A 1 -11.61 -34.54 21.57
C MET A 1 -12.80 -34.59 20.60
N THR A 2 -13.99 -34.18 21.03
CA THR A 2 -15.24 -34.25 20.23
C THR A 2 -15.85 -32.86 19.96
N ASP A 3 -15.15 -31.77 20.32
CA ASP A 3 -15.73 -30.42 20.35
C ASP A 3 -15.61 -29.65 19.02
N VAL A 4 -14.91 -30.22 18.02
CA VAL A 4 -14.62 -29.50 16.76
C VAL A 4 -15.63 -29.84 15.66
N LEU A 5 -16.16 -31.07 15.64
CA LEU A 5 -17.06 -31.56 14.59
C LEU A 5 -18.18 -32.39 15.21
N GLN A 6 -19.39 -32.27 14.66
CA GLN A 6 -20.55 -33.07 15.05
C GLN A 6 -21.13 -33.76 13.80
N THR A 7 -21.75 -34.93 13.99
CA THR A 7 -22.43 -35.65 12.91
C THR A 7 -23.51 -34.76 12.28
N GLY A 8 -23.47 -34.61 10.96
CA GLY A 8 -24.37 -33.73 10.20
C GLY A 8 -23.77 -32.37 9.82
N HIS A 9 -22.57 -32.02 10.28
CA HIS A 9 -21.89 -30.79 9.84
C HIS A 9 -21.44 -30.87 8.37
N GLN A 10 -21.69 -29.79 7.62
CA GLN A 10 -21.03 -29.56 6.35
C GLN A 10 -19.62 -29.03 6.60
N ILE A 11 -18.62 -29.72 6.07
CA ILE A 11 -17.20 -29.38 6.23
C ILE A 11 -16.51 -29.23 4.89
N TRP A 12 -15.36 -28.55 4.91
CA TRP A 12 -14.44 -28.51 3.79
C TRP A 12 -13.24 -29.39 4.11
N VAL A 13 -12.74 -30.11 3.10
CA VAL A 13 -11.52 -30.91 3.22
C VAL A 13 -10.58 -30.57 2.07
N ARG A 14 -9.27 -30.68 2.31
CA ARG A 14 -8.24 -30.51 1.29
C ARG A 14 -7.29 -31.70 1.32
N GLN A 15 -6.96 -32.24 0.15
CA GLN A 15 -5.95 -33.26 0.04
C GLN A 15 -4.55 -32.64 0.12
N VAL A 16 -3.68 -33.23 0.93
CA VAL A 16 -2.28 -32.83 1.10
C VAL A 16 -1.43 -34.10 1.00
N GLY A 17 -0.84 -34.34 -0.18
CA GLY A 17 -0.23 -35.63 -0.51
C GLY A 17 -1.30 -36.73 -0.54
N ASP A 18 -1.07 -37.81 0.19
CA ASP A 18 -2.01 -38.93 0.29
C ASP A 18 -3.01 -38.79 1.46
N ALA A 19 -2.98 -37.67 2.20
CA ALA A 19 -3.82 -37.46 3.39
C ALA A 19 -4.90 -36.39 3.16
N TRP A 20 -6.05 -36.56 3.81
CA TRP A 20 -7.14 -35.57 3.85
C TRP A 20 -7.08 -34.74 5.12
N TRP A 21 -7.10 -33.42 4.95
CA TRP A 21 -7.03 -32.46 6.05
C TRP A 21 -8.36 -31.69 6.12
N LEU A 22 -8.83 -31.42 7.35
CA LEU A 22 -9.93 -30.48 7.57
C LEU A 22 -9.50 -29.08 7.10
N ALA A 23 -10.35 -28.41 6.35
CA ALA A 23 -10.09 -27.10 5.77
C ALA A 23 -11.22 -26.12 6.10
N GLN A 24 -10.94 -24.83 5.93
CA GLN A 24 -11.91 -23.76 6.07
C GLN A 24 -11.76 -22.79 4.91
N VAL A 25 -12.88 -22.34 4.35
CA VAL A 25 -12.90 -21.22 3.42
C VAL A 25 -12.51 -19.95 4.19
N PRO A 26 -11.46 -19.22 3.78
CA PRO A 26 -11.02 -18.03 4.50
C PRO A 26 -12.11 -16.94 4.53
N GLU A 27 -12.38 -16.39 5.72
CA GLU A 27 -13.22 -15.19 5.85
C GLU A 27 -12.51 -13.94 5.29
N VAL A 28 -11.18 -13.91 5.42
CA VAL A 28 -10.33 -12.88 4.84
C VAL A 28 -10.14 -13.08 3.34
N ASN A 29 -9.86 -12.01 2.62
CA ASN A 29 -9.69 -12.05 1.17
C ASN A 29 -8.44 -11.29 0.73
N SER A 30 -7.93 -11.61 -0.45
CA SER A 30 -6.70 -11.03 -1.01
C SER A 30 -6.86 -10.72 -2.49
N ALA A 31 -5.98 -9.89 -3.01
CA ALA A 31 -5.86 -9.65 -4.45
C ALA A 31 -4.38 -9.63 -4.84
N LEU A 32 -4.10 -10.08 -6.05
CA LEU A 32 -2.75 -10.07 -6.62
C LEU A 32 -2.81 -9.55 -8.06
N VAL A 33 -1.83 -8.73 -8.41
CA VAL A 33 -1.56 -8.33 -9.79
C VAL A 33 -0.08 -8.42 -10.05
N SER A 34 0.29 -8.97 -11.21
CA SER A 34 1.65 -8.90 -11.75
C SER A 34 1.61 -8.14 -13.07
N ILE A 35 2.56 -7.23 -13.25
CA ILE A 35 2.60 -6.32 -14.41
C ILE A 35 4.02 -6.35 -14.98
N ASN A 36 4.14 -6.51 -16.30
CA ASN A 36 5.40 -6.29 -16.99
C ASN A 36 5.75 -4.81 -16.85
N PRO A 37 6.87 -4.47 -16.19
CA PRO A 37 7.23 -3.09 -16.01
C PRO A 37 7.39 -2.44 -17.40
N GLN A 38 8.22 -2.95 -18.32
CA GLN A 38 8.58 -2.27 -19.57
C GLN A 38 7.39 -1.77 -20.42
N ASN A 39 6.32 -2.57 -20.55
CA ASN A 39 5.18 -2.24 -21.41
C ASN A 39 3.83 -2.06 -20.68
N GLY A 40 3.76 -2.34 -19.37
CA GLY A 40 2.52 -2.24 -18.60
C GLY A 40 1.55 -3.41 -18.77
N ALA A 41 1.93 -4.48 -19.47
CA ALA A 41 1.06 -5.63 -19.68
C ALA A 41 0.75 -6.36 -18.36
N VAL A 42 -0.51 -6.71 -18.14
CA VAL A 42 -0.92 -7.53 -16.99
C VAL A 42 -0.51 -8.99 -17.26
N MET A 43 0.40 -9.50 -16.43
CA MET A 43 0.92 -10.87 -16.54
C MET A 43 0.10 -11.87 -15.74
N ALA A 44 -0.47 -11.44 -14.61
CA ALA A 44 -1.35 -12.24 -13.77
C ALA A 44 -2.30 -11.32 -13.00
N LEU A 45 -3.55 -11.77 -12.80
CA LEU A 45 -4.55 -11.04 -12.04
C LEU A 45 -5.43 -12.02 -11.24
N VAL A 46 -5.42 -11.86 -9.92
CA VAL A 46 -6.28 -12.62 -8.98
C VAL A 46 -7.11 -11.61 -8.19
N GLY A 47 -8.43 -11.63 -8.39
CA GLY A 47 -9.36 -10.67 -7.79
C GLY A 47 -9.93 -11.06 -6.43
N GLY A 48 -9.72 -12.30 -5.99
CA GLY A 48 -10.23 -12.83 -4.73
C GLY A 48 -9.86 -14.30 -4.53
N PHE A 49 -10.22 -14.85 -3.37
CA PHE A 49 -10.00 -16.26 -3.03
C PHE A 49 -10.59 -17.25 -4.05
N ASP A 50 -11.85 -17.03 -4.45
CA ASP A 50 -12.57 -17.89 -5.39
C ASP A 50 -13.57 -17.03 -6.17
N PHE A 51 -13.52 -17.14 -7.51
CA PHE A 51 -14.40 -16.39 -8.41
C PHE A 51 -15.86 -16.86 -8.35
N ASN A 52 -16.09 -18.15 -8.11
CA ASN A 52 -17.44 -18.71 -8.00
C ASN A 52 -18.13 -18.24 -6.72
N GLN A 53 -17.37 -17.98 -5.66
CA GLN A 53 -17.87 -17.38 -4.43
C GLN A 53 -18.08 -15.86 -4.57
N SER A 54 -17.19 -15.17 -5.29
CA SER A 54 -17.28 -13.72 -5.45
C SER A 54 -16.69 -13.26 -6.78
N LYS A 55 -17.55 -12.72 -7.65
CA LYS A 55 -17.15 -12.09 -8.92
C LYS A 55 -16.54 -10.70 -8.74
N PHE A 56 -16.51 -10.17 -7.52
CA PHE A 56 -15.96 -8.85 -7.22
C PHE A 56 -14.43 -8.84 -7.31
N ASN A 57 -13.89 -8.07 -8.24
CA ASN A 57 -12.46 -8.02 -8.52
C ASN A 57 -11.77 -7.00 -7.62
N ARG A 58 -11.22 -7.47 -6.51
CA ARG A 58 -10.52 -6.62 -5.54
C ARG A 58 -9.22 -6.04 -6.09
N ALA A 59 -8.64 -6.65 -7.13
CA ALA A 59 -7.43 -6.11 -7.76
C ALA A 59 -7.73 -4.77 -8.46
N THR A 60 -8.93 -4.57 -9.00
CA THR A 60 -9.26 -3.36 -9.78
C THR A 60 -10.33 -2.46 -9.16
N GLN A 61 -11.22 -3.03 -8.35
CA GLN A 61 -12.42 -2.34 -7.85
C GLN A 61 -12.31 -1.97 -6.37
N ALA A 62 -11.55 -2.73 -5.56
CA ALA A 62 -11.48 -2.47 -4.12
C ALA A 62 -10.58 -1.27 -3.83
N LEU A 63 -11.10 -0.28 -3.10
CA LEU A 63 -10.30 0.82 -2.57
C LEU A 63 -9.88 0.51 -1.13
N ARG A 64 -8.57 0.50 -0.86
CA ARG A 64 -7.97 0.20 0.45
C ARG A 64 -6.87 1.21 0.78
N GLN A 65 -6.69 1.51 2.06
CA GLN A 65 -5.59 2.38 2.47
C GLN A 65 -4.25 1.73 2.11
N VAL A 66 -3.39 2.48 1.42
CA VAL A 66 -2.07 1.99 0.96
C VAL A 66 -1.09 1.81 2.13
N GLY A 67 -1.30 2.58 3.20
CA GLY A 67 -0.44 2.56 4.37
C GLY A 67 1.01 2.92 4.04
N SER A 68 1.96 2.21 4.65
CA SER A 68 3.40 2.46 4.48
C SER A 68 3.93 2.21 3.06
N ASN A 69 3.19 1.49 2.21
CA ASN A 69 3.61 1.22 0.83
C ASN A 69 3.66 2.50 -0.03
N ILE A 70 3.09 3.61 0.45
CA ILE A 70 3.19 4.93 -0.20
C ILE A 70 4.55 5.61 0.02
N LYS A 71 5.31 5.21 1.06
CA LYS A 71 6.53 5.91 1.50
C LYS A 71 7.57 6.06 0.39
N PRO A 72 7.87 5.03 -0.43
CA PRO A 72 8.84 5.19 -1.51
C PRO A 72 8.58 6.38 -2.43
N PHE A 73 7.32 6.64 -2.81
CA PHE A 73 6.94 7.79 -3.65
C PHE A 73 7.15 9.14 -2.97
N LEU A 74 6.90 9.19 -1.67
CA LEU A 74 7.11 10.40 -0.88
C LEU A 74 8.60 10.67 -0.66
N TYR A 75 9.41 9.61 -0.54
CA TYR A 75 10.85 9.73 -0.40
C TYR A 75 11.50 10.18 -1.70
N THR A 76 11.09 9.65 -2.87
CA THR A 76 11.61 10.12 -4.16
C THR A 76 11.31 11.59 -4.40
N ALA A 77 10.10 12.03 -4.08
CA ALA A 77 9.78 13.44 -4.19
C ALA A 77 10.56 14.31 -3.19
N ALA A 78 10.92 13.77 -2.02
CA ALA A 78 11.80 14.47 -1.08
C ALA A 78 13.22 14.59 -1.64
N MET A 79 13.66 13.58 -2.38
CA MET A 79 14.93 13.60 -3.09
C MET A 79 14.94 14.59 -4.26
N ASP A 80 13.83 14.73 -4.99
CA ASP A 80 13.66 15.76 -6.03
C ASP A 80 13.77 17.21 -5.47
N LYS A 81 13.70 17.38 -4.15
CA LYS A 81 13.88 18.65 -3.44
C LYS A 81 15.23 18.80 -2.75
N GLY A 82 16.20 17.96 -3.10
CA GLY A 82 17.58 18.07 -2.65
C GLY A 82 17.92 17.22 -1.43
N LEU A 83 16.97 16.42 -0.90
CA LEU A 83 17.37 15.37 0.04
C LEU A 83 18.12 14.26 -0.69
N THR A 84 19.07 13.64 -0.01
CA THR A 84 19.77 12.47 -0.52
C THR A 84 19.49 11.28 0.40
N LEU A 85 19.81 10.08 -0.06
CA LEU A 85 19.75 8.88 0.78
C LEU A 85 20.64 8.97 2.04
N ALA A 86 21.61 9.89 2.05
CA ALA A 86 22.50 10.18 3.17
C ALA A 86 22.01 11.33 4.07
N SER A 87 20.99 12.10 3.68
CA SER A 87 20.44 13.18 4.49
C SER A 87 20.01 12.68 5.86
N MET A 88 20.40 13.41 6.91
CA MET A 88 20.06 13.09 8.29
C MET A 88 18.72 13.70 8.67
N LEU A 89 17.83 12.89 9.26
CA LEU A 89 16.54 13.32 9.79
C LEU A 89 16.33 12.72 11.17
N ASN A 90 15.74 13.50 12.07
CA ASN A 90 15.54 13.09 13.45
C ASN A 90 14.32 12.17 13.58
N ASP A 91 14.53 10.91 13.93
CA ASP A 91 13.52 9.98 14.38
C ASP A 91 13.25 10.18 15.88
N VAL A 92 12.63 11.32 16.21
CA VAL A 92 12.22 11.70 17.58
C VAL A 92 10.76 12.15 17.59
N PRO A 93 10.01 11.97 18.71
CA PRO A 93 8.61 12.31 18.80
C PRO A 93 8.27 13.69 18.22
N ILE A 94 7.14 13.76 17.51
CA ILE A 94 6.58 15.01 17.00
C ILE A 94 5.31 15.26 17.80
N SER A 95 5.19 16.42 18.43
CA SER A 95 3.90 16.95 18.87
C SER A 95 3.60 18.24 18.12
N ARG A 96 2.36 18.39 17.68
CA ARG A 96 1.85 19.62 17.09
C ARG A 96 0.35 19.72 17.30
N TRP A 97 -0.10 20.87 17.78
CA TRP A 97 -1.52 21.19 17.84
C TRP A 97 -2.17 21.07 16.45
N ASP A 98 -3.26 20.30 16.38
CA ASP A 98 -4.09 20.13 15.18
C ASP A 98 -5.48 20.69 15.47
N ALA A 99 -5.69 21.97 15.13
CA ALA A 99 -6.95 22.67 15.37
C ALA A 99 -8.15 21.98 14.71
N GLY A 100 -7.94 21.22 13.62
CA GLY A 100 -9.01 20.46 12.95
C GLY A 100 -9.39 19.17 13.68
N ALA A 101 -8.54 18.67 14.57
CA ALA A 101 -8.78 17.46 15.37
C ALA A 101 -9.05 17.76 16.86
N GLY A 102 -9.02 19.04 17.26
CA GLY A 102 -9.21 19.48 18.65
C GLY A 102 -8.17 18.92 19.64
N SER A 103 -7.06 18.40 19.15
CA SER A 103 -6.05 17.70 19.95
C SER A 103 -4.67 17.74 19.30
N ASP A 104 -3.64 17.40 20.07
CA ASP A 104 -2.28 17.28 19.56
C ASP A 104 -2.14 16.10 18.59
N TRP A 105 -1.70 16.38 17.36
CA TRP A 105 -1.33 15.34 16.41
C TRP A 105 0.09 14.83 16.69
N GLN A 106 0.15 13.60 17.22
CA GLN A 106 1.39 12.93 17.59
C GLN A 106 1.59 11.63 16.79
N PRO A 107 2.18 11.68 15.58
CA PRO A 107 2.43 10.47 14.80
C PRO A 107 3.46 9.58 15.52
N LYS A 108 3.14 8.30 15.67
CA LYS A 108 4.02 7.30 16.29
C LYS A 108 4.61 6.34 15.25
N ASN A 109 5.80 5.83 15.53
CA ASN A 109 6.35 4.68 14.80
C ASN A 109 5.61 3.39 15.20
N SER A 110 5.74 2.34 14.39
CA SER A 110 5.30 0.98 14.73
C SER A 110 6.49 0.02 14.63
N PRO A 111 7.03 -0.49 15.75
CA PRO A 111 6.73 -0.12 17.14
C PRO A 111 7.16 1.33 17.48
N PRO A 112 6.71 1.92 18.61
CA PRO A 112 6.98 3.33 18.98
C PRO A 112 8.40 3.54 19.53
N GLN A 113 9.40 3.14 18.74
CA GLN A 113 10.83 3.26 19.06
C GLN A 113 11.45 4.37 18.22
N TYR A 114 12.39 5.10 18.82
CA TYR A 114 12.99 6.31 18.28
C TYR A 114 14.51 6.16 18.27
N ALA A 115 15.11 6.33 17.10
CA ALA A 115 16.54 6.12 16.89
C ALA A 115 17.36 7.42 16.88
N GLY A 116 16.74 8.58 17.14
CA GLY A 116 17.42 9.86 17.03
C GLY A 116 17.76 10.21 15.57
N PRO A 117 18.88 10.90 15.30
CA PRO A 117 19.28 11.24 13.94
C PRO A 117 19.59 9.98 13.11
N ILE A 118 18.83 9.73 12.05
CA ILE A 118 19.08 8.63 11.11
C ILE A 118 19.11 9.10 9.66
N ARG A 119 19.77 8.33 8.80
CA ARG A 119 19.83 8.61 7.36
C ARG A 119 18.47 8.35 6.69
N LEU A 120 18.14 9.13 5.66
CA LEU A 120 16.89 8.98 4.90
C LEU A 120 16.67 7.55 4.41
N ARG A 121 17.71 6.87 3.90
CA ARG A 121 17.61 5.46 3.48
C ARG A 121 17.19 4.51 4.61
N GLN A 122 17.67 4.76 5.83
CA GLN A 122 17.33 3.95 7.00
C GLN A 122 15.90 4.23 7.44
N GLY A 123 15.47 5.50 7.39
CA GLY A 123 14.07 5.87 7.63
C GLY A 123 13.10 5.17 6.68
N LEU A 124 13.45 5.02 5.40
CA LEU A 124 12.66 4.25 4.44
C LEU A 124 12.71 2.75 4.74
N GLY A 125 13.92 2.18 4.90
CA GLY A 125 14.12 0.75 5.12
C GLY A 125 13.48 0.23 6.41
N GLN A 126 13.47 1.03 7.47
CA GLN A 126 12.79 0.73 8.73
C GLN A 126 11.34 1.25 8.78
N SER A 127 10.84 1.81 7.68
CA SER A 127 9.49 2.35 7.56
C SER A 127 9.12 3.32 8.70
N LYS A 128 10.05 4.20 9.10
CA LYS A 128 9.85 5.16 10.20
C LYS A 128 8.82 6.23 9.82
N ASN A 129 7.70 6.27 10.54
CA ASN A 129 6.60 7.21 10.30
C ASN A 129 7.04 8.66 10.57
N VAL A 130 7.76 8.88 11.66
CA VAL A 130 8.26 10.21 12.04
C VAL A 130 9.21 10.78 11.00
N VAL A 131 10.16 9.97 10.52
CA VAL A 131 11.11 10.40 9.47
C VAL A 131 10.38 10.73 8.17
N MET A 132 9.39 9.92 7.79
CA MET A 132 8.54 10.23 6.64
C MET A 132 7.80 11.57 6.80
N VAL A 133 7.25 11.87 8.00
CA VAL A 133 6.61 13.17 8.27
C VAL A 133 7.59 14.34 8.10
N ARG A 134 8.84 14.18 8.54
CA ARG A 134 9.88 15.22 8.39
C ARG A 134 10.31 15.40 6.94
N ALA A 135 10.58 14.31 6.22
CA ALA A 135 10.87 14.34 4.79
C ALA A 135 9.74 15.03 4.01
N MET A 136 8.49 14.73 4.36
CA MET A 136 7.34 15.40 3.79
C MET A 136 7.28 16.90 4.09
N ARG A 137 7.65 17.33 5.30
CA ARG A 137 7.68 18.76 5.63
C ARG A 137 8.74 19.50 4.79
N ALA A 138 9.90 18.89 4.56
CA ALA A 138 10.97 19.46 3.73
C ALA A 138 10.57 19.68 2.26
N MET A 139 9.69 18.84 1.71
CA MET A 139 9.21 18.95 0.31
C MET A 139 8.35 20.18 -0.01
N GLY A 140 7.77 20.83 1.01
CA GLY A 140 6.78 21.88 0.85
C GLY A 140 5.38 21.38 0.43
N ARG A 141 4.40 22.28 0.43
CA ARG A 141 2.98 21.95 0.20
C ARG A 141 2.69 21.57 -1.26
N ARG A 142 3.22 22.33 -2.24
CA ARG A 142 2.92 22.13 -3.67
C ARG A 142 3.32 20.75 -4.18
N LEU A 143 4.52 20.27 -3.81
CA LEU A 143 4.99 18.95 -4.25
C LEU A 143 4.17 17.81 -3.63
N ARG A 144 3.75 17.97 -2.37
CA ARG A 144 2.83 17.04 -1.70
C ARG A 144 1.52 16.88 -2.48
N CYS A 145 0.91 17.99 -2.91
CA CYS A 145 -0.31 17.94 -3.71
C CYS A 145 -0.06 17.30 -5.08
N ARG A 146 1.09 17.58 -5.71
CA ARG A 146 1.48 17.03 -7.01
C ARG A 146 1.64 15.50 -6.96
N ILE A 147 2.17 14.94 -5.87
CA ILE A 147 2.27 13.48 -5.68
C ILE A 147 0.87 12.88 -5.52
N SER A 148 0.00 13.49 -4.70
CA SER A 148 -1.39 13.00 -4.55
C SER A 148 -2.14 13.00 -5.88
N ALA A 149 -1.93 14.02 -6.72
CA ALA A 149 -2.50 14.09 -8.07
C ALA A 149 -1.86 13.07 -9.04
N THR A 150 -0.54 12.88 -8.96
CA THR A 150 0.20 11.90 -9.79
C THR A 150 -0.22 10.47 -9.50
N LEU A 151 -0.46 10.16 -8.22
CA LEU A 151 -0.93 8.85 -7.75
C LEU A 151 -2.46 8.70 -7.83
N ARG A 152 -3.17 9.72 -8.36
CA ARG A 152 -4.63 9.79 -8.47
C ARG A 152 -5.35 9.36 -7.19
N LEU A 153 -4.86 9.81 -6.03
CA LEU A 153 -5.48 9.52 -4.75
C LEU A 153 -6.88 10.18 -4.69
N PRO A 154 -7.95 9.46 -4.36
CA PRO A 154 -9.28 10.05 -4.21
C PRO A 154 -9.23 11.14 -3.12
N GLY A 155 -9.83 12.30 -3.40
CA GLY A 155 -9.80 13.46 -2.48
C GLY A 155 -8.63 14.44 -2.66
N ALA A 156 -7.82 14.31 -3.73
CA ALA A 156 -6.67 15.19 -4.03
C ALA A 156 -6.98 16.70 -4.16
N LYS A 157 -8.23 17.13 -4.01
CA LYS A 157 -8.62 18.56 -4.00
C LYS A 157 -8.22 19.29 -2.72
N HIS A 158 -8.04 18.57 -1.60
CA HIS A 158 -7.54 19.13 -0.35
C HIS A 158 -6.24 18.43 0.01
N CYS A 159 -5.12 19.12 -0.18
CA CYS A 159 -3.77 18.63 0.05
C CYS A 159 -3.59 18.20 1.53
N PRO A 160 -3.80 16.92 1.89
CA PRO A 160 -4.07 16.57 3.27
C PRO A 160 -2.75 16.47 4.04
N HIS A 161 -2.76 16.85 5.31
CA HIS A 161 -1.62 16.67 6.21
C HIS A 161 -1.29 15.18 6.43
N ARG A 162 -2.23 14.28 6.08
CA ARG A 162 -2.13 12.81 6.21
C ARG A 162 -2.36 12.17 4.84
N ILE A 163 -1.33 11.51 4.29
CA ILE A 163 -1.38 10.89 2.94
C ILE A 163 -1.71 9.39 3.00
N ALA A 164 -1.39 8.72 4.12
CA ALA A 164 -1.49 7.27 4.24
C ALA A 164 -2.93 6.71 4.28
N GLY A 165 -3.93 7.55 4.54
CA GLY A 165 -5.33 7.15 4.67
C GLY A 165 -6.13 7.13 3.35
N ALA A 166 -5.52 7.50 2.22
CA ALA A 166 -6.21 7.50 0.93
C ALA A 166 -6.46 6.07 0.42
N GLY A 167 -7.68 5.81 -0.06
CA GLY A 167 -8.06 4.53 -0.67
C GLY A 167 -7.45 4.35 -2.06
N PHE A 168 -6.87 3.19 -2.32
CA PHE A 168 -6.23 2.80 -3.57
C PHE A 168 -6.60 1.36 -3.92
N SER A 169 -6.69 1.04 -5.21
CA SER A 169 -6.85 -0.34 -5.67
C SER A 169 -5.52 -0.89 -6.18
N VAL A 170 -5.25 -2.19 -5.96
CA VAL A 170 -3.98 -2.83 -6.28
C VAL A 170 -3.54 -2.53 -7.72
N LEU A 171 -4.50 -2.59 -8.64
CA LEU A 171 -4.43 -2.12 -10.02
C LEU A 171 -5.58 -1.13 -10.24
N HIS A 172 -5.38 0.13 -9.90
CA HIS A 172 -6.40 1.12 -10.19
C HIS A 172 -6.50 1.33 -11.72
N PRO A 173 -7.69 1.24 -12.34
CA PRO A 173 -7.86 1.27 -13.80
C PRO A 173 -7.35 2.55 -14.50
N ASN A 174 -7.04 3.60 -13.74
CA ASN A 174 -6.44 4.84 -14.21
C ASN A 174 -5.10 5.16 -13.52
N ALA A 175 -4.63 4.32 -12.58
CA ALA A 175 -3.31 4.48 -12.00
C ALA A 175 -2.28 3.93 -12.97
N GLY A 176 -1.66 4.84 -13.73
CA GLY A 176 -0.37 4.55 -14.33
C GLY A 176 0.58 4.13 -13.21
N GLY A 177 1.26 2.99 -13.39
CA GLY A 177 2.22 2.49 -12.42
C GLY A 177 3.23 3.58 -12.11
N ALA A 178 3.19 4.15 -10.92
CA ALA A 178 4.26 5.02 -10.47
C ALA A 178 5.46 4.10 -10.23
N ARG A 179 6.48 4.20 -11.09
CA ARG A 179 7.66 3.34 -11.06
C ARG A 179 8.85 4.05 -10.42
N LEU A 180 9.67 3.28 -9.71
CA LEU A 180 10.87 3.74 -8.99
C LEU A 180 12.19 3.35 -9.67
N ARG A 181 12.18 3.03 -10.98
CA ARG A 181 13.42 2.79 -11.75
C ARG A 181 13.27 3.18 -13.22
N GLY A 182 14.28 3.93 -13.71
CA GLY A 182 14.58 4.19 -15.12
C GLY A 182 13.71 5.25 -15.80
N HIS A 183 14.29 6.44 -16.03
CA HIS A 183 13.86 7.47 -16.98
C HIS A 183 12.49 8.15 -16.85
N GLY A 184 11.69 7.88 -15.80
CA GLY A 184 10.57 8.75 -15.42
C GLY A 184 9.36 8.76 -16.36
N GLU A 185 9.25 7.81 -17.28
CA GLU A 185 8.09 7.72 -18.18
C GLU A 185 6.86 7.09 -17.52
N ARG A 186 5.70 7.72 -17.73
CA ARG A 186 4.38 7.27 -17.26
C ARG A 186 3.73 6.39 -18.34
N ARG A 187 3.34 5.16 -18.02
CA ARG A 187 2.57 4.27 -18.91
C ARG A 187 1.40 3.60 -18.21
N LEU A 188 0.29 3.47 -18.93
CA LEU A 188 -0.96 2.87 -18.44
C LEU A 188 -0.91 1.35 -18.62
N PRO A 189 -1.59 0.57 -17.76
CA PRO A 189 -1.77 -0.85 -18.01
C PRO A 189 -2.55 -1.04 -19.32
N SER A 190 -2.01 -1.81 -20.26
CA SER A 190 -2.69 -2.15 -21.51
C SER A 190 -2.42 -3.60 -21.90
N GLY A 191 -3.46 -4.29 -22.35
CA GLY A 191 -3.40 -5.67 -22.81
C GLY A 191 -4.65 -6.49 -22.40
N PRO A 192 -5.01 -7.54 -23.16
CA PRO A 192 -6.09 -8.44 -22.79
C PRO A 192 -5.74 -9.16 -21.49
N VAL A 193 -6.63 -9.10 -20.50
CA VAL A 193 -6.53 -9.88 -19.27
C VAL A 193 -6.91 -11.31 -19.62
N VAL A 194 -5.94 -12.21 -19.65
CA VAL A 194 -6.22 -13.65 -19.77
C VAL A 194 -6.80 -14.12 -18.44
N TYR A 195 -8.09 -14.44 -18.44
CA TYR A 195 -8.72 -15.14 -17.33
C TYR A 195 -8.21 -16.57 -17.31
N GLN A 196 -7.40 -16.92 -16.32
CA GLN A 196 -7.15 -18.32 -16.03
C GLN A 196 -8.34 -18.81 -15.19
N GLN A 197 -9.31 -19.42 -15.87
CA GLN A 197 -10.39 -20.17 -15.24
C GLN A 197 -9.79 -21.51 -14.79
N ASN A 198 -9.71 -21.74 -13.48
CA ASN A 198 -9.60 -23.08 -12.92
C ASN A 198 -10.97 -23.44 -12.32
#